data_AF-A0A6A3NQL3-F1
#
_entry.id   AF-A0A6A3NQL3-F1
#
_cell.length_a   1.000
_cell.length_b   1.000
_cell.length_c   1.000
_cell.angle_alpha   90.00
_cell.angle_beta   90.00
_cell.angle_gamma   90.00
#
_symmetry.space_group_name_H-M   'P 1'
#
loop_
_entity.id
_entity.type
_entity.pdbx_description
1 polymer ?
#
loop_
_entity_poly.entity_id
_entity_poly.type
_entity_poly.pdbx_seq_one_letter_code
_entity_poly.pdbx_strand_id
1 'polypeptide(L)'
;MKGWTSGVRDRPAAARPRFLTAERKLLAAWFVFGMLPFALQTRSYVRFVKPHEVSPSLVVPSELPKQTANLTTLCPVTAFVLAGIWCNFEATHYYRADQGIVCHAVMPQFNLHGNYFMGSSKVTPYPTTPSSCADDSLAFEQYLYHGSIGYYSYYEGEVGTYCTKDNTAYITVEVMGTYDINGAHLAADTGSTNTRISYWYIIVGVVWLVYRALTIRRSCVLCRRYGQRCDELGETLDHHQTMLFVQESLRLTAHGATNYKRAAVLYLMVEGVMSDLFLIIASDGWATRIQYASLGYNLSGFMLLVFEILENTKLLKEKWRLRIKRTFFSYETALVGELAIALVF
;
A
#
# COMPACT_ATOMS: atom_id res chain seq x y z
N MET A 1 19.97 63.98 56.63
CA MET A 1 21.26 63.22 56.52
C MET A 1 20.94 61.75 56.24
N LYS A 2 21.78 61.06 55.43
CA LYS A 2 22.13 59.60 55.41
C LYS A 2 21.03 58.56 55.79
N GLY A 3 20.76 57.46 55.09
CA GLY A 3 21.29 56.79 53.87
C GLY A 3 20.39 55.57 53.57
N TRP A 4 20.26 55.02 52.35
CA TRP A 4 21.17 54.03 51.74
C TRP A 4 21.55 52.88 52.71
N THR A 5 21.25 51.59 52.54
CA THR A 5 20.59 50.80 51.45
C THR A 5 19.54 49.84 52.11
N SER A 6 18.88 48.84 51.51
CA SER A 6 18.96 48.11 50.23
C SER A 6 17.55 47.54 49.86
N GLY A 7 17.27 46.81 48.78
CA GLY A 7 18.13 46.30 47.70
C GLY A 7 17.81 44.88 47.18
N VAL A 8 16.73 44.21 47.65
CA VAL A 8 16.30 42.93 47.06
C VAL A 8 15.59 43.19 45.73
N ARG A 9 16.37 43.13 44.65
CA ARG A 9 15.89 43.20 43.28
C ARG A 9 15.35 41.81 42.91
N ASP A 10 14.03 41.68 42.79
CA ASP A 10 13.42 40.47 42.23
C ASP A 10 14.06 40.21 40.87
N ARG A 11 14.81 39.11 40.76
CA ARG A 11 15.34 38.66 39.48
C ARG A 11 14.15 38.09 38.71
N PRO A 12 13.94 38.45 37.44
CA PRO A 12 13.00 37.71 36.62
C PRO A 12 13.41 36.23 36.67
N ALA A 13 12.47 35.35 36.99
CA ALA A 13 12.71 33.92 37.01
C ALA A 13 13.33 33.53 35.66
N ALA A 14 14.56 33.01 35.69
CA ALA A 14 15.30 32.72 34.47
C ALA A 14 14.45 31.81 33.58
N ALA A 15 14.07 32.31 32.40
CA ALA A 15 13.25 31.56 31.47
C ALA A 15 13.96 30.24 31.17
N ARG A 16 13.36 29.12 31.60
CA ARG A 16 13.86 27.79 31.25
C ARG A 16 14.02 27.76 29.72
N PRO A 17 15.16 27.32 29.17
CA PRO A 17 15.33 27.28 27.73
C PRO A 17 14.23 26.42 27.12
N ARG A 18 13.29 27.05 26.40
CA ARG A 18 12.26 26.34 25.62
C ARG A 18 12.97 25.65 24.47
N PHE A 19 13.28 24.36 24.64
CA PHE A 19 14.10 23.59 23.71
C PHE A 19 13.53 23.50 22.28
N LEU A 20 12.22 23.71 22.08
CA LEU A 20 11.61 23.92 20.76
C LEU A 20 10.55 25.04 20.78
N THR A 21 10.58 25.86 19.74
CA THR A 21 9.56 26.88 19.42
C THR A 21 8.30 26.23 18.82
N ALA A 22 7.18 26.95 18.78
CA ALA A 22 5.93 26.48 18.18
C ALA A 22 6.08 26.19 16.67
N GLU A 23 6.78 27.07 15.92
CA GLU A 23 7.13 26.81 14.50
C GLU A 23 7.86 25.46 14.35
N ARG A 24 8.88 25.19 15.17
CA ARG A 24 9.67 23.95 15.08
C ARG A 24 8.85 22.70 15.42
N LYS A 25 7.98 22.76 16.45
CA LYS A 25 7.09 21.65 16.81
C LYS A 25 6.13 21.30 15.67
N LEU A 26 5.48 22.30 15.09
CA LEU A 26 4.54 22.12 13.98
C LEU A 26 5.24 21.60 12.72
N LEU A 27 6.42 22.14 12.36
CA LEU A 27 7.18 21.67 11.20
C LEU A 27 7.72 20.24 11.37
N ALA A 28 8.12 19.85 12.59
CA ALA A 28 8.53 18.47 12.88
C ALA A 28 7.35 17.49 12.74
N ALA A 29 6.19 17.82 13.31
CA ALA A 29 4.98 17.00 13.16
C ALA A 29 4.49 16.97 11.70
N TRP A 30 4.52 18.09 10.97
CA TRP A 30 4.21 18.16 9.53
C TRP A 30 5.14 17.27 8.70
N PHE A 31 6.43 17.20 9.03
CA PHE A 31 7.36 16.32 8.33
C PHE A 31 6.99 14.84 8.56
N VAL A 32 6.71 14.45 9.81
CA VAL A 32 6.35 13.07 10.18
C VAL A 32 5.01 12.65 9.60
N PHE A 33 3.96 13.48 9.69
CA PHE A 33 2.61 13.12 9.25
C PHE A 33 2.30 13.50 7.79
N GLY A 34 3.12 14.33 7.15
CA GLY A 34 2.93 14.76 5.75
C GLY A 34 4.00 14.21 4.81
N MET A 35 5.25 14.62 5.03
CA MET A 35 6.35 14.32 4.10
C MET A 35 6.76 12.84 4.09
N LEU A 36 6.85 12.20 5.25
CA LEU A 36 7.27 10.79 5.33
C LEU A 36 6.26 9.84 4.65
N PRO A 37 4.94 9.88 4.94
CA PRO A 37 3.95 9.06 4.23
C PRO A 37 3.89 9.36 2.72
N PHE A 38 4.09 10.62 2.33
CA PHE A 38 4.15 11.00 0.91
C PHE A 38 5.37 10.41 0.20
N ALA A 39 6.54 10.38 0.85
CA ALA A 39 7.73 9.73 0.32
C ALA A 39 7.54 8.20 0.20
N LEU A 40 6.90 7.56 1.18
CA LEU A 40 6.58 6.13 1.12
C LEU A 40 5.61 5.81 -0.02
N GLN A 41 4.51 6.56 -0.15
CA GLN A 41 3.56 6.39 -1.25
C GLN A 41 4.18 6.68 -2.63
N THR A 42 5.08 7.66 -2.73
CA THR A 42 5.82 7.94 -3.97
C THR A 42 6.74 6.75 -4.32
N ARG A 43 7.41 6.16 -3.34
CA ARG A 43 8.18 4.91 -3.51
C ARG A 43 7.28 3.75 -3.94
N SER A 44 6.08 3.60 -3.37
CA SER A 44 5.11 2.56 -3.75
C SER A 44 4.74 2.72 -5.23
N TYR A 45 4.32 3.91 -5.61
CA TYR A 45 3.92 4.26 -6.97
C TYR A 45 5.03 4.01 -8.00
N VAL A 46 6.27 4.44 -7.71
CA VAL A 46 7.43 4.25 -8.61
C VAL A 46 7.82 2.77 -8.80
N ARG A 47 7.39 1.85 -7.91
CA ARG A 47 7.56 0.41 -8.17
C ARG A 47 6.61 -0.11 -9.25
N PHE A 48 5.37 0.37 -9.28
CA PHE A 48 4.31 -0.14 -10.17
C PHE A 48 4.16 0.58 -11.51
N VAL A 49 4.69 1.80 -11.65
CA VAL A 49 4.75 2.55 -12.91
C VAL A 49 5.72 1.96 -13.94
N LYS A 50 6.61 1.06 -13.51
CA LYS A 50 7.65 0.52 -14.39
C LYS A 50 7.00 -0.29 -15.53
N PRO A 51 7.46 -0.10 -16.78
CA PRO A 51 7.19 -1.06 -17.83
C PRO A 51 7.76 -2.43 -17.42
N HIS A 52 7.05 -3.50 -17.76
CA HIS A 52 7.43 -4.86 -17.43
C HIS A 52 7.22 -5.80 -18.63
N GLU A 53 7.88 -6.94 -18.62
CA GLU A 53 7.78 -7.98 -19.65
C GLU A 53 7.39 -9.30 -19.00
N VAL A 54 6.60 -10.10 -19.72
CA VAL A 54 6.20 -11.45 -19.31
C VAL A 54 7.28 -12.42 -19.77
N SER A 55 7.72 -13.35 -18.91
CA SER A 55 8.70 -14.38 -19.30
C SER A 55 8.21 -15.13 -20.55
N PRO A 56 9.03 -15.29 -21.61
CA PRO A 56 8.61 -15.96 -22.84
C PRO A 56 8.09 -17.39 -22.63
N SER A 57 8.52 -18.08 -21.57
CA SER A 57 8.02 -19.39 -21.16
C SER A 57 6.52 -19.40 -20.80
N LEU A 58 5.99 -18.25 -20.36
CA LEU A 58 4.61 -18.07 -19.88
C LEU A 58 3.67 -17.49 -20.94
N VAL A 59 4.22 -17.04 -22.08
CA VAL A 59 3.46 -16.48 -23.19
C VAL A 59 2.90 -17.61 -24.05
N VAL A 60 1.60 -17.53 -24.34
CA VAL A 60 0.84 -18.51 -25.13
C VAL A 60 0.30 -17.83 -26.39
N PRO A 61 0.62 -18.34 -27.59
CA PRO A 61 0.02 -17.87 -28.84
C PRO A 61 -1.51 -17.97 -28.85
N SER A 62 -2.17 -16.94 -29.38
CA SER A 62 -3.65 -16.81 -29.40
C SER A 62 -4.38 -17.93 -30.13
N GLU A 63 -3.71 -18.58 -31.07
CA GLU A 63 -4.26 -19.68 -31.88
C GLU A 63 -4.35 -21.01 -31.13
N LEU A 64 -3.69 -21.16 -29.97
CA LEU A 64 -3.66 -22.43 -29.24
C LEU A 64 -4.98 -22.69 -28.49
N PRO A 65 -5.62 -23.85 -28.68
CA PRO A 65 -6.88 -24.17 -28.01
C PRO A 65 -6.66 -24.46 -26.52
N LYS A 66 -7.53 -23.88 -25.68
CA LYS A 66 -7.64 -24.20 -24.25
C LYS A 66 -7.97 -25.69 -24.07
N GLN A 67 -7.22 -26.38 -23.23
CA GLN A 67 -7.42 -27.80 -22.90
C GLN A 67 -7.70 -27.99 -21.41
N THR A 68 -8.59 -28.92 -21.08
CA THR A 68 -9.00 -29.24 -19.69
C THR A 68 -8.88 -30.73 -19.35
N ALA A 69 -8.57 -31.58 -20.34
CA ALA A 69 -8.42 -33.02 -20.15
C ALA A 69 -7.15 -33.35 -19.35
N ASN A 70 -7.29 -34.14 -18.28
CA ASN A 70 -6.22 -34.53 -17.34
C ASN A 70 -5.53 -33.33 -16.65
N LEU A 71 -6.29 -32.27 -16.37
CA LEU A 71 -5.78 -31.00 -15.82
C LEU A 71 -4.96 -31.19 -14.54
N THR A 72 -5.44 -31.96 -13.56
CA THR A 72 -4.70 -32.21 -12.30
C THR A 72 -3.42 -33.02 -12.45
N THR A 73 -3.23 -33.71 -13.58
CA THR A 73 -1.99 -34.45 -13.88
C THR A 73 -0.97 -33.57 -14.62
N LEU A 74 -1.44 -32.65 -15.46
CA LEU A 74 -0.61 -31.78 -16.30
C LEU A 74 -0.31 -30.42 -15.64
N CYS A 75 -1.21 -29.98 -14.76
CA CYS A 75 -1.18 -28.75 -13.98
C CYS A 75 -1.45 -29.09 -12.49
N PRO A 76 -0.55 -29.82 -11.83
CA PRO A 76 -0.74 -30.37 -10.48
C PRO A 76 -0.63 -29.36 -9.34
N VAL A 77 -0.27 -28.10 -9.61
CA VAL A 77 -0.08 -27.07 -8.56
C VAL A 77 -1.41 -26.70 -7.92
N THR A 78 -1.50 -26.86 -6.60
CA THR A 78 -2.73 -26.59 -5.81
C THR A 78 -2.59 -25.40 -4.85
N ALA A 79 -1.36 -24.93 -4.63
CA ALA A 79 -1.07 -23.82 -3.75
C ALA A 79 0.27 -23.17 -4.09
N PHE A 80 0.47 -21.95 -3.60
CA PHE A 80 1.79 -21.35 -3.55
C PHE A 80 2.08 -20.70 -2.19
N VAL A 81 3.36 -20.51 -1.88
CA VAL A 81 3.85 -19.72 -0.74
C VAL A 81 4.63 -18.54 -1.27
N LEU A 82 4.14 -17.34 -0.98
CA LEU A 82 4.78 -16.06 -1.28
C LEU A 82 4.89 -15.23 -0.01
N ALA A 83 6.06 -14.66 0.27
CA ALA A 83 6.32 -13.83 1.47
C ALA A 83 5.86 -14.47 2.79
N GLY A 84 5.99 -15.80 2.91
CA GLY A 84 5.54 -16.58 4.06
C GLY A 84 4.02 -16.79 4.17
N ILE A 85 3.23 -16.27 3.24
CA ILE A 85 1.77 -16.45 3.15
C ILE A 85 1.48 -17.66 2.24
N TRP A 86 0.66 -18.58 2.72
CA TRP A 86 0.16 -19.71 1.94
C TRP A 86 -1.16 -19.35 1.25
N CYS A 87 -1.22 -19.59 -0.06
CA CYS A 87 -2.28 -19.15 -0.95
C CYS A 87 -2.86 -20.34 -1.73
N ASN A 88 -4.19 -20.40 -1.84
CA ASN A 88 -4.88 -21.41 -2.65
C ASN A 88 -4.74 -21.06 -4.13
N PHE A 89 -4.45 -22.06 -4.96
CA PHE A 89 -4.17 -21.86 -6.38
C PHE A 89 -4.84 -22.94 -7.22
N GLU A 90 -5.56 -22.55 -8.27
CA GLU A 90 -6.32 -23.50 -9.09
C GLU A 90 -6.04 -23.27 -10.57
N ALA A 91 -5.52 -24.29 -11.25
CA ALA A 91 -5.43 -24.31 -12.71
C ALA A 91 -6.84 -24.49 -13.32
N THR A 92 -7.20 -23.68 -14.31
CA THR A 92 -8.51 -23.76 -14.99
C THR A 92 -8.44 -24.47 -16.33
N HIS A 93 -7.34 -24.29 -17.05
CA HIS A 93 -7.05 -24.89 -18.35
C HIS A 93 -5.55 -24.82 -18.63
N TYR A 94 -5.09 -25.53 -19.66
CA TYR A 94 -3.72 -25.47 -20.13
C TYR A 94 -3.65 -25.33 -21.65
N TYR A 95 -2.44 -25.05 -22.11
CA TYR A 95 -2.07 -24.97 -23.52
C TYR A 95 -0.86 -25.88 -23.76
N ARG A 96 -0.80 -26.43 -24.98
CA ARG A 96 0.38 -27.14 -25.48
C ARG A 96 1.15 -26.17 -26.37
N ALA A 97 2.10 -25.47 -25.77
CA ALA A 97 2.98 -24.52 -26.47
C ALA A 97 4.33 -25.19 -26.79
N ASP A 98 5.16 -24.55 -27.60
CA ASP A 98 6.44 -25.12 -28.05
C ASP A 98 7.42 -25.35 -26.90
N GLN A 99 7.36 -24.51 -25.86
CA GLN A 99 8.12 -24.66 -24.62
C GLN A 99 7.60 -25.78 -23.70
N GLY A 100 6.39 -26.30 -23.92
CA GLY A 100 5.77 -27.35 -23.11
C GLY A 100 4.33 -27.04 -22.69
N ILE A 101 3.93 -27.57 -21.53
CA ILE A 101 2.61 -27.30 -20.95
C ILE A 101 2.66 -25.96 -20.21
N VAL A 102 1.85 -25.00 -20.66
CA VAL A 102 1.61 -23.74 -19.93
C VAL A 102 0.21 -23.81 -19.34
N CYS A 103 0.13 -23.67 -18.02
CA CYS A 103 -1.11 -23.78 -17.26
C CYS A 103 -1.64 -22.37 -16.95
N HIS A 104 -2.92 -22.11 -17.25
CA HIS A 104 -3.57 -20.91 -16.76
C HIS A 104 -4.19 -21.20 -15.40
N ALA A 105 -4.01 -20.27 -14.47
CA ALA A 105 -4.44 -20.43 -13.09
C ALA A 105 -5.03 -19.16 -12.51
N VAL A 106 -5.86 -19.37 -11.49
CA VAL A 106 -6.57 -18.32 -10.78
C VAL A 106 -6.36 -18.46 -9.27
N MET A 107 -6.40 -17.33 -8.57
CA MET A 107 -6.62 -17.28 -7.13
C MET A 107 -7.94 -16.54 -6.88
N PRO A 108 -9.10 -17.25 -6.80
CA PRO A 108 -10.42 -16.62 -6.77
C PRO A 108 -10.62 -15.67 -5.57
N GLN A 109 -9.93 -15.96 -4.46
CA GLN A 109 -9.95 -15.19 -3.21
C GLN A 109 -9.48 -13.74 -3.39
N PHE A 110 -8.61 -13.51 -4.39
CA PHE A 110 -8.00 -12.22 -4.69
C PHE A 110 -8.21 -11.79 -6.15
N ASN A 111 -9.02 -12.53 -6.93
CA ASN A 111 -9.21 -12.26 -8.37
C ASN A 111 -7.88 -12.13 -9.14
N LEU A 112 -6.92 -13.02 -8.85
CA LEU A 112 -5.70 -13.18 -9.65
C LEU A 112 -5.99 -14.08 -10.86
N HIS A 113 -5.42 -13.73 -12.01
CA HIS A 113 -5.38 -14.56 -13.21
C HIS A 113 -4.00 -14.48 -13.83
N GLY A 114 -3.53 -15.57 -14.45
CA GLY A 114 -2.28 -15.58 -15.18
C GLY A 114 -1.82 -16.99 -15.54
N ASN A 115 -0.59 -17.11 -16.01
CA ASN A 115 -0.03 -18.38 -16.45
C ASN A 115 1.17 -18.80 -15.59
N TYR A 116 1.31 -20.11 -15.40
CA TYR A 116 2.51 -20.72 -14.85
C TYR A 116 3.10 -21.77 -15.80
N PHE A 117 4.41 -21.97 -15.68
CA PHE A 117 5.18 -22.99 -16.37
C PHE A 117 6.06 -23.74 -15.37
N MET A 118 6.18 -25.05 -15.56
CA MET A 118 7.01 -25.91 -14.73
C MET A 118 8.08 -26.59 -15.58
N GLY A 119 9.33 -26.52 -15.13
CA GLY A 119 10.43 -27.26 -15.73
C GLY A 119 10.28 -28.77 -15.56
N SER A 120 10.80 -29.54 -16.52
CA SER A 120 10.80 -31.01 -16.48
C SER A 120 11.96 -31.62 -15.69
N SER A 121 12.98 -30.82 -15.35
CA SER A 121 14.17 -31.23 -14.62
C SER A 121 14.13 -30.76 -13.16
N LYS A 122 14.69 -31.60 -12.27
CA LYS A 122 14.95 -31.22 -10.87
C LYS A 122 16.02 -30.13 -10.81
N VAL A 123 15.83 -29.16 -9.92
CA VAL A 123 16.72 -28.01 -9.72
C VAL A 123 16.99 -27.79 -8.23
N THR A 124 18.03 -27.00 -7.93
CA THR A 124 18.27 -26.53 -6.57
C THR A 124 17.04 -25.76 -6.05
N PRO A 125 16.50 -26.10 -4.86
CA PRO A 125 15.36 -25.39 -4.28
C PRO A 125 15.62 -23.90 -4.09
N TYR A 126 14.58 -23.08 -4.25
CA TYR A 126 14.63 -21.68 -3.80
C TYR A 126 14.77 -21.59 -2.27
N PRO A 127 15.34 -20.48 -1.73
CA PRO A 127 15.53 -20.32 -0.28
C PRO A 127 14.24 -20.34 0.56
N THR A 128 13.08 -20.11 -0.07
CA THR A 128 11.74 -20.18 0.54
C THR A 128 11.17 -21.60 0.61
N THR A 129 11.81 -22.58 -0.06
CA THR A 129 11.37 -23.97 -0.13
C THR A 129 11.79 -24.76 1.12
N PRO A 130 10.91 -25.57 1.73
CA PRO A 130 11.26 -26.37 2.90
C PRO A 130 12.25 -27.47 2.56
N SER A 131 13.11 -27.84 3.52
CA SER A 131 14.13 -28.88 3.34
C SER A 131 13.56 -30.27 3.02
N SER A 132 12.29 -30.54 3.34
CA SER A 132 11.57 -31.75 2.92
C SER A 132 11.46 -31.91 1.40
N CYS A 133 11.51 -30.81 0.67
CA CYS A 133 11.39 -30.73 -0.79
C CYS A 133 12.75 -30.63 -1.51
N ALA A 134 13.87 -30.76 -0.79
CA ALA A 134 15.20 -30.47 -1.32
C ALA A 134 15.55 -31.25 -2.60
N ASP A 135 15.24 -32.55 -2.61
CA ASP A 135 15.52 -33.44 -3.74
C ASP A 135 14.36 -33.51 -4.75
N ASP A 136 13.24 -32.82 -4.52
CA ASP A 136 11.97 -32.99 -5.26
C ASP A 136 11.39 -31.66 -5.77
N SER A 137 12.28 -30.69 -5.99
CA SER A 137 11.98 -29.35 -6.51
C SER A 137 12.16 -29.28 -8.03
N LEU A 138 11.14 -28.82 -8.74
CA LEU A 138 11.18 -28.47 -10.17
C LEU A 138 11.23 -26.94 -10.34
N ALA A 139 11.86 -26.46 -11.41
CA ALA A 139 11.86 -25.02 -11.71
C ALA A 139 10.43 -24.52 -11.94
N PHE A 140 10.09 -23.36 -11.39
CA PHE A 140 8.76 -22.78 -11.46
C PHE A 140 8.83 -21.30 -11.84
N GLU A 141 8.08 -20.92 -12.86
CA GLU A 141 7.86 -19.54 -13.27
C GLU A 141 6.35 -19.30 -13.33
N GLN A 142 5.88 -18.14 -12.87
CA GLN A 142 4.53 -17.69 -13.14
C GLN A 142 4.45 -16.18 -13.29
N TYR A 143 3.35 -15.72 -13.87
CA TYR A 143 2.92 -14.34 -13.71
C TYR A 143 1.48 -14.33 -13.25
N LEU A 144 1.15 -13.36 -12.40
CA LEU A 144 -0.21 -13.10 -11.98
C LEU A 144 -0.52 -11.62 -12.17
N TYR A 145 -1.77 -11.37 -12.57
CA TYR A 145 -2.35 -10.05 -12.55
C TYR A 145 -3.50 -10.01 -11.55
N HIS A 146 -3.43 -9.08 -10.60
CA HIS A 146 -4.53 -8.79 -9.70
C HIS A 146 -5.41 -7.68 -10.28
N GLY A 147 -6.67 -8.00 -10.56
CA GLY A 147 -7.66 -7.01 -10.97
C GLY A 147 -7.81 -5.90 -9.93
N SER A 148 -7.68 -4.64 -10.32
CA SER A 148 -7.94 -3.50 -9.43
C SER A 148 -9.42 -3.09 -9.44
N ILE A 149 -9.76 -2.02 -8.72
CA ILE A 149 -11.08 -1.35 -8.83
C ILE A 149 -11.14 -0.44 -10.08
N GLY A 150 -9.99 -0.06 -10.65
CA GLY A 150 -9.88 0.67 -11.91
C GLY A 150 -9.83 -0.25 -13.14
N TYR A 151 -9.54 0.32 -14.30
CA TYR A 151 -9.41 -0.44 -15.57
C TYR A 151 -8.11 -1.26 -15.69
N TYR A 152 -7.17 -1.07 -14.75
CA TYR A 152 -5.85 -1.70 -14.77
C TYR A 152 -5.75 -2.87 -13.77
N SER A 153 -4.69 -3.65 -13.90
CA SER A 153 -4.30 -4.71 -12.96
C SER A 153 -2.85 -4.55 -12.52
N TYR A 154 -2.55 -4.96 -11.28
CA TYR A 154 -1.20 -5.05 -10.75
C TYR A 154 -0.54 -6.32 -11.28
N TYR A 155 0.71 -6.23 -11.73
CA TYR A 155 1.49 -7.35 -12.25
C TYR A 155 2.51 -7.84 -11.23
N GLU A 156 2.56 -9.14 -11.04
CA GLU A 156 3.56 -9.87 -10.27
C GLU A 156 4.17 -10.93 -11.20
N GLY A 157 5.46 -10.79 -11.51
CA GLY A 157 6.27 -11.78 -12.21
C GLY A 157 7.13 -12.52 -11.19
N GLU A 158 6.96 -13.83 -11.14
CA GLU A 158 7.36 -14.65 -9.99
C GLU A 158 8.15 -15.88 -10.41
N VAL A 159 9.18 -16.18 -9.63
CA VAL A 159 10.11 -17.28 -9.86
C VAL A 159 10.25 -18.10 -8.58
N GLY A 160 10.53 -19.39 -8.72
CA GLY A 160 10.64 -20.26 -7.55
C GLY A 160 10.86 -21.72 -7.89
N THR A 161 10.43 -22.58 -6.98
CA THR A 161 10.43 -24.03 -7.18
C THR A 161 9.13 -24.68 -6.73
N TYR A 162 8.62 -25.58 -7.57
CA TYR A 162 7.46 -26.42 -7.28
C TYR A 162 7.90 -27.72 -6.63
N CYS A 163 7.29 -28.08 -5.49
CA CYS A 163 7.57 -29.33 -4.80
C CYS A 163 6.58 -30.43 -5.18
N THR A 164 7.09 -31.55 -5.70
CA THR A 164 6.24 -32.68 -6.13
C THR A 164 5.66 -33.51 -4.98
N LYS A 165 6.09 -33.29 -3.72
CA LYS A 165 5.63 -34.01 -2.53
C LYS A 165 4.33 -33.45 -1.94
N ASP A 166 4.11 -32.15 -2.05
CA ASP A 166 2.99 -31.42 -1.43
C ASP A 166 2.21 -30.54 -2.41
N ASN A 167 2.55 -30.60 -3.71
CA ASN A 167 1.94 -29.84 -4.80
C ASN A 167 1.95 -28.32 -4.61
N THR A 168 2.91 -27.79 -3.84
CA THR A 168 3.04 -26.36 -3.53
C THR A 168 4.19 -25.72 -4.29
N ALA A 169 3.97 -24.54 -4.86
CA ALA A 169 5.00 -23.69 -5.43
C ALA A 169 5.57 -22.71 -4.37
N TYR A 170 6.88 -22.72 -4.17
CA TYR A 170 7.58 -21.83 -3.25
C TYR A 170 8.26 -20.74 -4.07
N ILE A 171 7.74 -19.51 -4.00
CA ILE A 171 8.00 -18.45 -4.97
C ILE A 171 8.46 -17.14 -4.33
N THR A 172 9.03 -16.27 -5.14
CA THR A 172 9.38 -14.88 -4.82
C THR A 172 9.03 -13.98 -5.99
N VAL A 173 8.62 -12.73 -5.71
CA VAL A 173 8.43 -11.74 -6.77
C VAL A 173 9.78 -11.24 -7.27
N GLU A 174 10.01 -11.35 -8.58
CA GLU A 174 11.18 -10.78 -9.26
C GLU A 174 10.82 -9.43 -9.91
N VAL A 175 9.65 -9.36 -10.55
CA VAL A 175 9.21 -8.19 -11.31
C VAL A 175 7.83 -7.73 -10.82
N MET A 176 7.67 -6.42 -10.67
CA MET A 176 6.37 -5.77 -10.42
C MET A 176 6.10 -4.73 -11.50
N GLY A 177 4.82 -4.55 -11.82
CA GLY A 177 4.37 -3.54 -12.78
C GLY A 177 2.86 -3.36 -12.73
N THR A 178 2.31 -2.71 -13.76
CA THR A 178 0.85 -2.56 -13.95
C THR A 178 0.50 -2.62 -15.43
N TYR A 179 -0.70 -3.07 -15.78
CA TYR A 179 -1.17 -3.08 -17.17
C TYR A 179 -2.65 -2.72 -17.27
N ASP A 180 -3.04 -2.03 -18.34
CA ASP A 180 -4.43 -1.62 -18.60
C ASP A 180 -5.29 -2.81 -19.07
N ILE A 181 -5.56 -3.72 -18.13
CA ILE A 181 -6.37 -4.92 -18.30
C ILE A 181 -7.19 -5.19 -17.03
N ASN A 182 -8.44 -5.65 -17.16
CA ASN A 182 -9.26 -6.13 -16.05
C ASN A 182 -10.43 -7.01 -16.56
N GLY A 183 -11.15 -7.67 -15.64
CA GLY A 183 -12.39 -8.41 -15.92
C GLY A 183 -12.22 -9.56 -16.91
N ALA A 184 -13.11 -9.65 -17.90
CA ALA A 184 -13.08 -10.75 -18.88
C ALA A 184 -11.81 -10.77 -19.75
N HIS A 185 -11.18 -9.61 -19.99
CA HIS A 185 -9.90 -9.55 -20.72
C HIS A 185 -8.76 -10.13 -19.89
N LEU A 186 -8.75 -9.87 -18.57
CA LEU A 186 -7.78 -10.43 -17.63
C LEU A 186 -7.88 -11.97 -17.56
N ALA A 187 -9.09 -12.51 -17.43
CA ALA A 187 -9.35 -13.97 -17.44
C ALA A 187 -9.12 -14.64 -18.82
N ALA A 188 -8.81 -13.86 -19.85
CA ALA A 188 -8.48 -14.32 -21.19
C ALA A 188 -7.03 -13.98 -21.60
N ASP A 189 -6.24 -13.37 -20.71
CA ASP A 189 -4.86 -12.99 -21.02
C ASP A 189 -3.98 -14.23 -21.22
N THR A 190 -3.26 -14.27 -22.34
CA THR A 190 -2.30 -15.32 -22.67
C THR A 190 -0.85 -14.83 -22.61
N GLY A 191 -0.62 -13.61 -22.10
CA GLY A 191 0.69 -12.98 -22.07
C GLY A 191 1.04 -12.32 -23.40
N SER A 192 2.19 -11.64 -23.44
CA SER A 192 2.76 -11.07 -24.67
C SER A 192 4.24 -10.83 -24.47
N THR A 193 5.01 -10.97 -25.54
CA THR A 193 6.43 -10.59 -25.60
C THR A 193 6.65 -9.07 -25.71
N ASN A 194 5.59 -8.29 -25.95
CA ASN A 194 5.66 -6.83 -25.93
C ASN A 194 5.76 -6.32 -24.48
N THR A 195 6.59 -5.31 -24.25
CA THR A 195 6.63 -4.56 -22.98
C THR A 195 5.24 -4.02 -22.64
N ARG A 196 4.77 -4.27 -21.41
CA ARG A 196 3.46 -3.87 -20.88
C ARG A 196 3.60 -2.74 -19.87
N ILE A 197 2.61 -1.85 -19.83
CA ILE A 197 2.54 -0.71 -18.89
C ILE A 197 1.07 -0.24 -18.74
N SER A 198 0.69 0.32 -17.59
CA SER A 198 -0.62 0.95 -17.39
C SER A 198 -0.53 2.46 -17.52
N TYR A 199 -1.12 3.02 -18.57
CA TYR A 199 -1.30 4.47 -18.70
C TYR A 199 -2.35 4.99 -17.72
N TRP A 200 -3.36 4.18 -17.37
CA TRP A 200 -4.36 4.55 -16.37
C TRP A 200 -3.73 4.77 -14.99
N TYR A 201 -2.96 3.80 -14.50
CA TYR A 201 -2.27 3.88 -13.22
C TYR A 201 -1.30 5.07 -13.18
N ILE A 202 -0.55 5.31 -14.27
CA ILE A 202 0.33 6.47 -14.40
C ILE A 202 -0.46 7.78 -14.24
N ILE A 203 -1.51 7.98 -15.04
CA ILE A 203 -2.25 9.25 -15.04
C ILE A 203 -2.92 9.48 -13.68
N VAL A 204 -3.64 8.48 -13.16
CA VAL A 204 -4.37 8.59 -11.88
C VAL A 204 -3.40 8.78 -10.71
N GLY A 205 -2.27 8.05 -10.70
CA GLY A 205 -1.25 8.17 -9.67
C GLY A 205 -0.49 9.50 -9.71
N VAL A 206 -0.14 10.05 -10.89
CA VAL A 206 0.42 11.41 -10.99
C VAL A 206 -0.57 12.43 -10.46
N VAL A 207 -1.85 12.38 -10.87
CA VAL A 207 -2.88 13.31 -10.39
C VAL A 207 -3.00 13.26 -8.87
N TRP A 208 -2.99 12.06 -8.29
CA TRP A 208 -3.03 11.86 -6.84
C TRP A 208 -1.80 12.41 -6.10
N LEU A 209 -0.60 12.10 -6.59
CA LEU A 209 0.65 12.59 -5.99
C LEU A 209 0.76 14.12 -6.09
N VAL A 210 0.39 14.72 -7.22
CA VAL A 210 0.34 16.19 -7.37
C VAL A 210 -0.65 16.80 -6.39
N TYR A 211 -1.85 16.23 -6.26
CA TYR A 211 -2.86 16.70 -5.32
C TYR A 211 -2.40 16.61 -3.85
N ARG A 212 -1.74 15.52 -3.46
CA ARG A 212 -1.13 15.39 -2.12
C ARG A 212 0.03 16.36 -1.91
N ALA A 213 0.92 16.52 -2.88
CA ALA A 213 2.03 17.48 -2.79
C ALA A 213 1.53 18.93 -2.59
N LEU A 214 0.47 19.33 -3.30
CA LEU A 214 -0.17 20.63 -3.12
C LEU A 214 -0.81 20.78 -1.73
N THR A 215 -1.46 19.72 -1.22
CA THR A 215 -2.05 19.69 0.13
C THR A 215 -0.98 19.82 1.22
N ILE A 216 0.11 19.05 1.11
CA ILE A 216 1.26 19.07 2.02
C ILE A 216 1.98 20.43 1.98
N ARG A 217 2.16 21.02 0.79
CA ARG A 217 2.71 22.38 0.63
C ARG A 217 1.84 23.44 1.30
N ARG A 218 0.51 23.38 1.14
CA ARG A 218 -0.45 24.28 1.81
C ARG A 218 -0.34 24.13 3.33
N SER A 219 -0.33 22.89 3.83
CA SER A 219 -0.16 22.57 5.25
C SER A 219 1.14 23.16 5.81
N CYS A 220 2.26 23.02 5.09
CA CYS A 220 3.56 23.59 5.49
C CYS A 220 3.48 25.10 5.75
N VAL A 221 2.87 25.85 4.82
CA VAL A 221 2.70 27.30 4.93
C VAL A 221 1.79 27.69 6.11
N LEU A 222 0.74 26.90 6.37
CA LEU A 222 -0.16 27.11 7.53
C LEU A 222 0.56 26.84 8.86
N CYS A 223 1.23 25.68 8.97
CA CYS A 223 2.03 25.31 10.14
C CYS A 223 3.08 26.35 10.46
N ARG A 224 3.79 26.85 9.44
CA ARG A 224 4.82 27.87 9.60
C ARG A 224 4.24 29.19 10.11
N ARG A 225 3.21 29.73 9.45
CA ARG A 225 2.60 31.02 9.81
C ARG A 225 1.93 30.98 11.19
N TYR A 226 1.27 29.86 11.52
CA TYR A 226 0.63 29.69 12.83
C TYR A 226 1.67 29.57 13.94
N GLY A 227 2.70 28.76 13.75
CA GLY A 227 3.81 28.63 14.70
C GLY A 227 4.54 29.94 14.96
N GLN A 228 4.86 30.70 13.92
CA GLN A 228 5.46 32.03 14.03
C GLN A 228 4.59 32.97 14.86
N ARG A 229 3.28 32.99 14.63
CA ARG A 229 2.36 33.83 15.40
C ARG A 229 2.20 33.38 16.86
N CYS A 230 2.27 32.08 17.14
CA CYS A 230 2.34 31.58 18.52
C CYS A 230 3.64 32.03 19.20
N ASP A 231 4.77 31.90 18.51
CA ASP A 231 6.09 32.31 19.02
C ASP A 231 6.16 33.83 19.27
N GLU A 232 5.59 34.66 18.39
CA GLU A 232 5.41 36.12 18.56
C GLU A 232 4.56 36.49 19.79
N LEU A 233 3.50 35.71 20.06
CA LEU A 233 2.60 35.92 21.21
C LEU A 233 3.14 35.28 22.52
N GLY A 234 4.28 34.58 22.47
CA GLY A 234 4.83 33.84 23.61
C GLY A 234 4.08 32.55 23.97
N GLU A 235 3.06 32.18 23.18
CA GLU A 235 2.23 31.01 23.38
C GLU A 235 3.00 29.71 23.10
N THR A 236 2.63 28.62 23.79
CA THR A 236 3.17 27.29 23.50
C THR A 236 2.09 26.29 23.17
N LEU A 237 2.33 25.55 22.10
CA LEU A 237 1.56 24.36 21.76
C LEU A 237 2.07 23.16 22.57
N ASP A 238 1.14 22.41 23.17
CA ASP A 238 1.40 21.06 23.64
C ASP A 238 1.46 20.06 22.46
N HIS A 239 1.71 18.79 22.75
CA HIS A 239 1.83 17.76 21.71
C HIS A 239 0.50 17.49 20.98
N HIS A 240 -0.61 17.44 21.71
CA HIS A 240 -1.95 17.15 21.18
C HIS A 240 -2.46 18.29 20.29
N GLN A 241 -2.29 19.54 20.72
CA GLN A 241 -2.55 20.74 19.93
C GLN A 241 -1.72 20.77 18.64
N THR A 242 -0.43 20.43 18.74
CA THR A 242 0.48 20.35 17.58
C THR A 242 -0.01 19.28 16.58
N MET A 243 -0.35 18.08 17.06
CA MET A 243 -0.86 17.00 16.20
C MET A 243 -2.19 17.35 15.54
N LEU A 244 -3.19 17.82 16.30
CA LEU A 244 -4.50 18.18 15.77
C LEU A 244 -4.40 19.27 14.70
N PHE A 245 -3.59 20.31 14.94
CA PHE A 245 -3.39 21.37 13.94
C PHE A 245 -2.76 20.81 12.65
N VAL A 246 -1.72 19.98 12.77
CA VAL A 246 -1.07 19.38 11.60
C VAL A 246 -2.04 18.48 10.84
N GLN A 247 -2.77 17.58 11.52
CA GLN A 247 -3.73 16.67 10.90
C GLN A 247 -4.86 17.43 10.17
N GLU A 248 -5.47 18.43 10.80
CA GLU A 248 -6.50 19.26 10.14
C GLU A 248 -5.93 20.12 9.01
N SER A 249 -4.67 20.55 9.09
CA SER A 249 -4.01 21.28 7.99
C SER A 249 -3.66 20.39 6.79
N LEU A 250 -3.43 19.09 7.02
CA LEU A 250 -3.18 18.05 6.01
C LEU A 250 -4.46 17.42 5.45
N ARG A 251 -5.63 17.80 5.98
CA ARG A 251 -6.94 17.27 5.56
C ARG A 251 -7.13 17.43 4.05
N LEU A 252 -7.37 16.30 3.38
CA LEU A 252 -7.52 16.23 1.93
C LEU A 252 -8.71 17.09 1.46
N THR A 253 -9.87 16.92 2.09
CA THR A 253 -11.09 17.64 1.72
C THR A 253 -11.39 18.82 2.63
N ALA A 254 -11.92 19.91 2.07
CA ALA A 254 -12.38 21.05 2.86
C ALA A 254 -13.66 20.69 3.63
N HIS A 255 -13.89 21.30 4.80
CA HIS A 255 -15.06 21.01 5.64
C HIS A 255 -16.41 21.17 4.91
N GLY A 256 -16.49 22.05 3.90
CA GLY A 256 -17.66 22.26 3.04
C GLY A 256 -17.66 21.47 1.72
N ALA A 257 -16.82 20.44 1.56
CA ALA A 257 -16.80 19.62 0.34
C ALA A 257 -18.13 18.87 0.15
N THR A 258 -18.58 18.75 -1.10
CA THR A 258 -19.73 17.90 -1.44
C THR A 258 -19.32 16.43 -1.44
N ASN A 259 -20.28 15.50 -1.25
CA ASN A 259 -19.97 14.07 -1.26
C ASN A 259 -19.39 13.60 -2.61
N TYR A 260 -19.72 14.23 -3.74
CA TYR A 260 -19.04 13.98 -5.03
C TYR A 260 -17.54 14.30 -4.99
N LYS A 261 -17.15 15.44 -4.38
CA LYS A 261 -15.73 15.81 -4.22
C LYS A 261 -15.01 14.84 -3.28
N ARG A 262 -15.69 14.41 -2.19
CA ARG A 262 -15.15 13.37 -1.29
C ARG A 262 -14.99 12.02 -1.98
N ALA A 263 -15.97 11.59 -2.77
CA ALA A 263 -15.92 10.33 -3.52
C ALA A 263 -14.78 10.31 -4.55
N ALA A 264 -14.53 11.43 -5.25
CA ALA A 264 -13.39 11.55 -6.16
C ALA A 264 -12.04 11.41 -5.43
N VAL A 265 -11.87 12.04 -4.27
CA VAL A 265 -10.67 11.88 -3.43
C VAL A 265 -10.57 10.47 -2.85
N LEU A 266 -11.70 9.85 -2.50
CA LEU A 266 -11.76 8.48 -2.00
C LEU A 266 -11.29 7.49 -3.05
N TYR A 267 -11.71 7.66 -4.31
CA TYR A 267 -11.23 6.86 -5.43
C TYR A 267 -9.69 6.94 -5.58
N LEU A 268 -9.12 8.14 -5.60
CA LEU A 268 -7.65 8.31 -5.65
C LEU A 268 -6.94 7.68 -4.43
N MET A 269 -7.60 7.67 -3.26
CA MET A 269 -7.06 7.09 -2.04
C MET A 269 -7.10 5.56 -2.03
N VAL A 270 -8.13 4.95 -2.64
CA VAL A 270 -8.21 3.49 -2.86
C VAL A 270 -7.01 3.00 -3.65
N GLU A 271 -6.61 3.68 -4.73
CA GLU A 271 -5.44 3.28 -5.53
C GLU A 271 -4.15 3.25 -4.69
N GLY A 272 -3.99 4.22 -3.78
CA GLY A 272 -2.87 4.26 -2.83
C GLY A 272 -2.91 3.15 -1.77
N VAL A 273 -4.10 2.80 -1.26
CA VAL A 273 -4.28 1.67 -0.32
C VAL A 273 -3.99 0.34 -1.02
N MET A 274 -4.48 0.14 -2.24
CA MET A 274 -4.23 -1.08 -3.03
C MET A 274 -2.73 -1.23 -3.29
N SER A 275 -2.04 -0.21 -3.80
CA SER A 275 -0.58 -0.25 -4.02
C SER A 275 0.21 -0.63 -2.76
N ASP A 276 -0.20 -0.14 -1.59
CA ASP A 276 0.48 -0.49 -0.34
C ASP A 276 0.18 -1.92 0.12
N LEU A 277 -1.03 -2.45 -0.12
CA LEU A 277 -1.38 -3.85 0.13
C LEU A 277 -0.57 -4.82 -0.77
N PHE A 278 -0.46 -4.52 -2.07
CA PHE A 278 0.36 -5.33 -2.99
C PHE A 278 1.82 -5.39 -2.55
N LEU A 279 2.39 -4.26 -2.16
CA LEU A 279 3.79 -4.23 -1.72
C LEU A 279 4.05 -4.95 -0.40
N ILE A 280 3.03 -5.19 0.43
CA ILE A 280 3.14 -6.05 1.61
C ILE A 280 3.19 -7.52 1.19
N ILE A 281 2.36 -7.94 0.24
CA ILE A 281 2.29 -9.32 -0.26
C ILE A 281 3.54 -9.66 -1.11
N ALA A 282 4.01 -8.70 -1.92
CA ALA A 282 5.14 -8.85 -2.83
C ALA A 282 6.52 -8.50 -2.21
N SER A 283 6.63 -8.24 -0.90
CA SER A 283 7.92 -7.92 -0.26
C SER A 283 8.10 -8.61 1.09
N ASP A 284 9.29 -9.16 1.31
CA ASP A 284 9.70 -9.76 2.58
C ASP A 284 10.47 -8.82 3.53
N GLY A 285 10.40 -9.16 4.82
CA GLY A 285 11.26 -8.61 5.88
C GLY A 285 11.09 -7.12 6.19
N TRP A 286 12.21 -6.39 6.24
CA TRP A 286 12.22 -4.97 6.64
C TRP A 286 11.47 -4.05 5.68
N ALA A 287 11.35 -4.43 4.40
CA ALA A 287 10.59 -3.66 3.42
C ALA A 287 9.09 -3.66 3.76
N THR A 288 8.57 -4.80 4.23
CA THR A 288 7.18 -5.02 4.63
C THR A 288 6.80 -4.14 5.83
N ARG A 289 7.68 -4.03 6.85
CA ARG A 289 7.48 -3.15 8.01
C ARG A 289 7.28 -1.68 7.62
N ILE A 290 8.09 -1.18 6.68
CA ILE A 290 7.94 0.18 6.14
C ILE A 290 6.61 0.32 5.38
N GLN A 291 6.18 -0.74 4.69
CA GLN A 291 4.95 -0.75 3.92
C GLN A 291 3.69 -0.72 4.81
N TYR A 292 3.69 -1.43 5.94
CA TYR A 292 2.62 -1.34 6.94
C TYR A 292 2.41 0.10 7.46
N ALA A 293 3.49 0.87 7.65
CA ALA A 293 3.37 2.28 8.05
C ALA A 293 2.71 3.15 6.96
N SER A 294 3.00 2.91 5.68
CA SER A 294 2.32 3.57 4.55
C SER A 294 0.84 3.17 4.47
N LEU A 295 0.55 1.87 4.61
CA LEU A 295 -0.81 1.34 4.61
C LEU A 295 -1.65 1.93 5.75
N GLY A 296 -1.11 1.99 6.99
CA GLY A 296 -1.80 2.58 8.14
C GLY A 296 -2.24 4.02 7.88
N TYR A 297 -1.33 4.85 7.35
CA TYR A 297 -1.63 6.22 6.97
C TYR A 297 -2.71 6.33 5.88
N ASN A 298 -2.60 5.52 4.81
CA ASN A 298 -3.56 5.54 3.72
C ASN A 298 -4.92 4.95 4.11
N LEU A 299 -4.97 3.98 5.02
CA LEU A 299 -6.20 3.43 5.57
C LEU A 299 -6.87 4.39 6.56
N SER A 300 -6.10 5.07 7.41
CA SER A 300 -6.57 6.09 8.36
C SER A 300 -7.33 7.22 7.65
N GLY A 301 -6.73 7.82 6.62
CA GLY A 301 -7.39 8.85 5.82
C GLY A 301 -8.57 8.33 4.98
N PHE A 302 -8.52 7.08 4.50
CA PHE A 302 -9.64 6.45 3.79
C PHE A 302 -10.85 6.33 4.72
N MET A 303 -10.65 5.77 5.92
CA MET A 303 -11.69 5.62 6.92
C MET A 303 -12.28 6.97 7.34
N LEU A 304 -11.44 7.99 7.56
CA LEU A 304 -11.90 9.34 7.90
C LEU A 304 -12.79 9.92 6.80
N LEU A 305 -12.40 9.77 5.53
CA LEU A 305 -13.14 10.29 4.39
C LEU A 305 -14.47 9.54 4.16
N VAL A 306 -14.50 8.22 4.37
CA VAL A 306 -15.75 7.44 4.39
C VAL A 306 -16.68 7.93 5.50
N PHE A 307 -16.16 8.17 6.71
CA PHE A 307 -16.95 8.71 7.82
C PHE A 307 -17.52 10.10 7.51
N GLU A 308 -16.74 11.00 6.91
CA GLU A 308 -17.25 12.32 6.48
C GLU A 308 -18.39 12.21 5.46
N ILE A 309 -18.30 11.28 4.50
CA ILE A 309 -19.36 11.04 3.51
C ILE A 309 -20.63 10.60 4.24
N LEU A 310 -20.53 9.62 5.14
CA LEU A 310 -21.64 9.09 5.93
C LEU A 310 -22.26 10.15 6.84
N GLU A 311 -21.45 10.93 7.56
CA GLU A 311 -21.92 12.02 8.44
C GLU A 311 -22.70 13.07 7.63
N ASN A 312 -22.22 13.45 6.45
CA ASN A 312 -22.89 14.42 5.58
C ASN A 312 -24.20 13.90 4.96
N THR A 313 -24.40 12.57 4.84
CA THR A 313 -25.71 12.02 4.40
C THR A 313 -26.82 12.15 5.46
N LYS A 314 -26.47 12.41 6.74
CA LYS A 314 -27.40 12.44 7.88
C LYS A 314 -28.20 11.16 8.13
N LEU A 315 -27.83 10.03 7.50
CA LEU A 315 -28.51 8.74 7.66
C LEU A 315 -28.26 8.08 9.02
N LEU A 316 -27.18 8.46 9.73
CA LEU A 316 -26.82 7.92 11.03
C LEU A 316 -27.49 8.69 12.18
N LYS A 317 -28.30 7.98 12.98
CA LYS A 317 -28.82 8.50 14.26
C LYS A 317 -27.67 8.81 15.23
N GLU A 318 -27.81 9.86 16.04
CA GLU A 318 -26.78 10.38 16.96
C GLU A 318 -26.06 9.30 17.78
N LYS A 319 -26.83 8.39 18.39
CA LYS A 319 -26.31 7.26 19.19
C LYS A 319 -25.32 6.38 18.42
N TRP A 320 -25.60 6.12 17.13
CA TRP A 320 -24.72 5.34 16.26
C TRP A 320 -23.57 6.18 15.72
N ARG A 321 -23.81 7.46 15.37
CA ARG A 321 -22.74 8.39 14.95
C ARG A 321 -21.63 8.50 16.01
N LEU A 322 -22.01 8.74 17.27
CA LEU A 322 -21.07 8.82 18.39
C LEU A 322 -20.38 7.49 18.69
N ARG A 323 -21.09 6.35 18.58
CA ARG A 323 -20.50 5.02 18.78
C ARG A 323 -19.46 4.69 17.71
N ILE A 324 -19.79 4.88 16.43
CA ILE A 324 -18.88 4.67 15.30
C ILE A 324 -17.66 5.59 15.44
N LYS A 325 -17.88 6.89 15.71
CA LYS A 325 -16.80 7.85 15.93
C LYS A 325 -15.86 7.42 17.07
N ARG A 326 -16.39 6.95 18.20
CA ARG A 326 -15.58 6.52 19.34
C ARG A 326 -14.84 5.19 19.10
N THR A 327 -15.42 4.27 18.32
CA THR A 327 -14.81 2.95 18.06
C THR A 327 -13.75 2.99 16.96
N PHE A 328 -13.98 3.73 15.87
CA PHE A 328 -13.10 3.73 14.69
C PHE A 328 -12.28 5.02 14.51
N PHE A 329 -12.67 6.13 15.16
CA PHE A 329 -12.14 7.48 14.92
C PHE A 329 -11.72 8.22 16.19
N SER A 330 -11.54 7.51 17.31
CA SER A 330 -10.79 8.08 18.43
C SER A 330 -9.33 8.21 18.01
N TYR A 331 -8.75 9.40 18.11
CA TYR A 331 -7.35 9.64 17.72
C TYR A 331 -6.37 8.69 18.43
N GLU A 332 -6.71 8.28 19.66
CA GLU A 332 -5.96 7.26 20.42
C GLU A 332 -6.06 5.85 19.81
N THR A 333 -7.20 5.43 19.25
CA THR A 333 -7.34 4.07 18.68
C THR A 333 -6.69 3.93 17.30
N ALA A 334 -6.59 5.01 16.52
CA ALA A 334 -5.76 5.02 15.32
C ALA A 334 -4.26 4.88 15.69
N LEU A 335 -3.81 5.65 16.68
CA LEU A 335 -2.44 5.57 17.19
C LEU A 335 -2.13 4.20 17.81
N VAL A 336 -3.08 3.60 18.55
CA VAL A 336 -2.95 2.25 19.13
C VAL A 336 -2.99 1.17 18.05
N GLY A 337 -3.73 1.35 16.95
CA GLY A 337 -3.66 0.46 15.79
C GLY A 337 -2.27 0.47 15.16
N GLU A 338 -1.71 1.66 14.92
CA GLU A 338 -0.36 1.84 14.38
C GLU A 338 0.73 1.34 15.37
N LEU A 339 0.60 1.60 16.67
CA LEU A 339 1.52 1.10 17.71
C LEU A 339 1.42 -0.41 17.94
N ALA A 340 0.22 -1.00 17.93
CA ALA A 340 0.06 -2.43 18.10
C ALA A 340 0.62 -3.20 16.90
N ILE A 341 0.40 -2.72 15.68
CA ILE A 341 1.02 -3.30 14.47
C ILE A 341 2.55 -3.11 14.49
N ALA A 342 3.06 -1.99 15.01
CA ALA A 342 4.50 -1.74 15.16
C ALA A 342 5.18 -2.47 16.34
N LEU A 343 4.42 -3.00 17.31
CA LEU A 343 4.94 -3.69 18.51
C LEU A 343 4.75 -5.22 18.49
N VAL A 344 3.95 -5.76 17.56
CA VAL A 344 3.64 -7.19 17.47
C VAL A 344 4.54 -7.95 16.48
N PHE A 345 5.43 -7.26 15.73
CA PHE A 345 6.36 -7.87 14.75
C PHE A 345 7.77 -7.27 14.70
#